data_AF-A0A067F7K8-F1
#
_entry.id   AF-A0A067F7K8-F1
#
_cell.length_a   1.000
_cell.length_b   1.000
_cell.length_c   1.000
_cell.angle_alpha   90.00
_cell.angle_beta   90.00
_cell.angle_gamma   90.00
#
_symmetry.space_group_name_H-M   'P 1'
#
loop_
_entity.id
_entity.type
_entity.pdbx_description
1 polymer ?
#
loop_
_entity_poly.entity_id
_entity_poly.type
_entity_poly.pdbx_seq_one_letter_code
_entity_poly.pdbx_strand_id
1 'polypeptide(L)'
;MEIGTGPIGSCSKDHQKIYLEWFNYADSDGDGRITGNDATKFFALSNLSRQDLKQVWAIADAKRQGYLGYREFIAAMQLISLVQDGHQVTHDLWNSDVDFQNLKPPAMEGLDKLLANKRHSSKTSDPNLNGSLQPQPSPSANWFSSKSSKKISMSSVTSIIDGLKRLYIQKLKPLEVTYRFNDFVSPLLTNSDFDAKPMVMLLGQYSTGKTTFIKHLLRTSYPGAHIGPEPTTDRFVVVMSGVDDRSIPGNTVAVQADMPFSGLTTFGTAFLSKFECSQMPHSLLEHITLVDTPGVLSGEKQRTQRAYDFTGVTSWFAAKCDLILLLFDPHKLDISDEFKRVITSLRGHDDKIRVVLNKADQVDTQQLMRVYGALMWSLGKVLNTPEVVRVYIG
;
A
#
# COMPACT_ATOMS: atom_id res chain seq x y z
N MET A 1 5.73 -4.96 26.17
CA MET A 1 4.72 -5.87 26.76
C MET A 1 3.57 -5.92 25.80
N GLU A 2 3.58 -6.92 24.93
CA GLU A 2 2.50 -7.19 23.99
C GLU A 2 1.33 -7.77 24.78
N ILE A 3 0.17 -7.14 24.69
CA ILE A 3 -1.06 -7.68 25.27
C ILE A 3 -1.46 -8.87 24.38
N GLY A 4 -1.40 -10.06 24.98
CA GLY A 4 -1.58 -11.33 24.30
C GLY A 4 -2.91 -11.43 23.57
N THR A 5 -2.86 -12.15 22.45
CA THR A 5 -3.99 -12.66 21.68
C THR A 5 -4.86 -13.54 22.59
N GLY A 6 -5.84 -12.95 23.26
CA GLY A 6 -6.96 -13.67 23.89
C GLY A 6 -7.88 -14.32 22.85
N PRO A 7 -8.82 -15.19 23.26
CA PRO A 7 -9.69 -15.97 22.38
C PRO A 7 -10.81 -15.10 21.77
N ILE A 8 -10.41 -14.08 21.01
CA ILE A 8 -11.32 -13.10 20.42
C ILE A 8 -11.86 -13.65 19.09
N GLY A 9 -13.18 -13.82 19.00
CA GLY A 9 -13.87 -14.20 17.76
C GLY A 9 -14.10 -15.70 17.53
N SER A 10 -13.84 -16.55 18.53
CA SER A 10 -14.17 -17.98 18.48
C SER A 10 -15.54 -18.22 19.11
N CYS A 11 -16.56 -18.53 18.29
CA CYS A 11 -17.90 -18.89 18.73
C CYS A 11 -18.34 -20.23 18.08
N SER A 12 -19.29 -20.95 18.70
CA SER A 12 -19.84 -22.21 18.16
C SER A 12 -20.33 -22.09 16.71
N LYS A 13 -20.24 -23.17 15.92
CA LYS A 13 -20.62 -23.21 14.49
C LYS A 13 -22.06 -22.77 14.23
N ASP A 14 -22.95 -22.97 15.19
CA ASP A 14 -24.36 -22.57 15.07
C ASP A 14 -24.56 -21.07 15.30
N HIS A 15 -23.84 -20.49 16.27
CA HIS A 15 -23.85 -19.04 16.52
C HIS A 15 -23.13 -18.26 15.40
N GLN A 16 -22.10 -18.84 14.78
CA GLN A 16 -21.45 -18.22 13.62
C GLN A 16 -22.42 -18.00 12.45
N LYS A 17 -23.37 -18.91 12.21
CA LYS A 17 -24.38 -18.74 11.15
C LYS A 17 -25.33 -17.58 11.46
N ILE A 18 -25.75 -17.46 12.72
CA ILE A 18 -26.63 -16.39 13.20
C ILE A 18 -25.91 -15.03 13.07
N TYR A 19 -24.68 -14.93 13.57
CA TYR A 19 -23.90 -13.70 13.48
C TYR A 19 -23.57 -13.31 12.05
N LEU A 20 -23.37 -14.28 11.14
CA LEU A 20 -23.21 -13.98 9.72
C LEU A 20 -24.47 -13.39 9.09
N GLU A 21 -25.66 -13.91 9.43
CA GLU A 21 -26.92 -13.34 8.95
C GLU A 21 -27.14 -11.92 9.48
N TRP A 22 -26.81 -11.68 10.74
CA TRP A 22 -26.90 -10.37 11.38
C TRP A 22 -25.88 -9.38 10.82
N PHE A 23 -24.65 -9.84 10.56
CA PHE A 23 -23.62 -9.06 9.92
C PHE A 23 -24.06 -8.60 8.52
N ASN A 24 -24.59 -9.50 7.69
CA ASN A 24 -25.13 -9.17 6.37
C ASN A 24 -26.40 -8.30 6.42
N TYR A 25 -27.08 -8.23 7.57
CA TYR A 25 -28.18 -7.31 7.77
C TYR A 25 -27.67 -5.91 8.11
N ALA A 26 -26.69 -5.81 9.00
CA ALA A 26 -26.05 -4.56 9.41
C ALA A 26 -25.21 -3.92 8.29
N ASP A 27 -24.51 -4.75 7.51
CA ASP A 27 -23.77 -4.39 6.29
C ASP A 27 -24.77 -4.15 5.13
N SER A 28 -25.27 -2.92 5.04
CA SER A 28 -26.33 -2.55 4.10
C SER A 28 -25.84 -2.44 2.65
N ASP A 29 -24.56 -2.14 2.45
CA ASP A 29 -23.89 -1.98 1.16
C ASP A 29 -23.08 -3.21 0.72
N GLY A 30 -22.87 -4.18 1.61
CA GLY A 30 -22.26 -5.48 1.31
C GLY A 30 -20.76 -5.41 1.10
N ASP A 31 -20.10 -4.40 1.67
CA ASP A 31 -18.66 -4.16 1.51
C ASP A 31 -17.81 -4.95 2.52
N GLY A 32 -18.47 -5.68 3.44
CA GLY A 32 -17.84 -6.46 4.48
C GLY A 32 -17.40 -5.63 5.69
N ARG A 33 -17.93 -4.41 5.87
CA ARG A 33 -17.58 -3.50 6.96
C ARG A 33 -18.84 -2.85 7.54
N ILE A 34 -18.92 -2.79 8.86
CA ILE A 34 -20.00 -2.08 9.55
C ILE A 34 -19.45 -0.76 10.08
N THR A 35 -19.89 0.36 9.51
CA THR A 35 -19.48 1.70 9.97
C THR A 35 -20.09 2.05 11.33
N GLY A 36 -19.54 3.04 12.03
CA GLY A 36 -20.10 3.48 13.31
C GLY A 36 -21.58 3.90 13.24
N ASN A 37 -22.01 4.45 12.10
CA ASN A 37 -23.40 4.83 11.88
C ASN A 37 -24.33 3.61 11.72
N ASP A 38 -23.86 2.57 11.02
CA ASP A 38 -24.62 1.34 10.81
C ASP A 38 -24.64 0.48 12.07
N ALA A 39 -23.51 0.39 12.77
CA ALA A 39 -23.43 -0.24 14.08
C ALA A 39 -24.33 0.45 15.10
N THR A 40 -24.41 1.78 15.12
CA THR A 40 -25.29 2.48 16.06
C THR A 40 -26.77 2.15 15.80
N LYS A 41 -27.19 2.07 14.53
CA LYS A 41 -28.57 1.67 14.17
C LYS A 41 -28.84 0.21 14.53
N PHE A 42 -27.89 -0.67 14.25
CA PHE A 42 -28.03 -2.10 14.49
C PHE A 42 -27.98 -2.43 15.99
N PHE A 43 -27.00 -1.92 16.74
CA PHE A 43 -26.85 -2.16 18.18
C PHE A 43 -27.98 -1.53 18.98
N ALA A 44 -28.64 -0.47 18.49
CA ALA A 44 -29.83 0.07 19.16
C ALA A 44 -30.96 -0.96 19.30
N LEU A 45 -30.99 -2.01 18.46
CA LEU A 45 -31.94 -3.13 18.59
C LEU A 45 -31.70 -3.98 19.84
N SER A 46 -30.54 -3.87 20.50
CA SER A 46 -30.26 -4.60 21.74
C SER A 46 -30.87 -3.96 23.00
N ASN A 47 -31.58 -2.83 22.84
CA ASN A 47 -32.23 -2.06 23.91
C ASN A 47 -31.28 -1.62 25.06
N LEU A 48 -29.98 -1.53 24.78
CA LEU A 48 -28.99 -1.01 25.72
C LEU A 48 -28.94 0.51 25.71
N SER A 49 -28.44 1.10 26.79
CA SER A 49 -28.29 2.55 26.86
C SER A 49 -27.27 3.06 25.83
N ARG A 50 -27.43 4.30 25.37
CA ARG A 50 -26.45 4.92 24.44
C ARG A 50 -25.04 4.98 25.01
N GLN A 51 -24.90 5.02 26.34
CA GLN A 51 -23.61 5.02 27.02
C GLN A 51 -22.93 3.65 26.88
N ASP A 52 -23.66 2.57 27.11
CA ASP A 52 -23.14 1.20 26.98
C ASP A 52 -22.76 0.88 25.52
N LEU A 53 -23.60 1.27 24.56
CA LEU A 53 -23.32 1.04 23.13
C LEU A 53 -22.06 1.76 22.65
N LYS A 54 -21.82 2.98 23.15
CA LYS A 54 -20.59 3.72 22.85
C LYS A 54 -19.37 3.00 23.39
N GLN A 55 -19.50 2.37 24.56
CA GLN A 55 -18.41 1.62 25.17
C GLN A 55 -18.16 0.28 24.50
N VAL A 56 -19.21 -0.46 24.11
CA VAL A 56 -19.12 -1.65 23.26
C VAL A 56 -18.38 -1.32 21.97
N TRP A 57 -18.77 -0.24 21.29
CA TRP A 57 -18.08 0.21 20.07
C TRP A 57 -16.60 0.50 20.32
N ALA A 58 -16.27 1.23 21.38
CA ALA A 58 -14.88 1.58 21.69
C ALA A 58 -13.99 0.36 21.97
N ILE A 59 -14.56 -0.71 22.55
CA ILE A 59 -13.84 -1.96 22.82
C ILE A 59 -13.75 -2.82 21.55
N ALA A 60 -14.82 -2.90 20.76
CA ALA A 60 -14.84 -3.66 19.52
C ALA A 60 -13.93 -3.03 18.43
N ASP A 61 -13.87 -1.70 18.35
CA ASP A 61 -12.94 -0.94 17.51
C ASP A 61 -11.65 -0.59 18.27
N ALA A 62 -11.03 -1.60 18.90
CA ALA A 62 -9.78 -1.41 19.64
C ALA A 62 -8.64 -0.79 18.78
N LYS A 63 -8.69 -1.03 17.46
CA LYS A 63 -7.73 -0.50 16.48
C LYS A 63 -8.04 0.92 16.01
N ARG A 64 -9.18 1.50 16.41
CA ARG A 64 -9.67 2.84 15.99
C ARG A 64 -9.71 3.02 14.48
N GLN A 65 -10.11 1.97 13.77
CA GLN A 65 -10.19 1.96 12.30
C GLN A 65 -11.51 2.58 11.80
N GLY A 66 -12.48 2.84 12.69
CA GLY A 66 -13.74 3.51 12.36
C GLY A 66 -14.81 2.61 11.75
N TYR A 67 -14.52 1.30 11.60
CA TYR A 67 -15.44 0.28 11.12
C TYR A 67 -15.18 -1.06 11.81
N LEU A 68 -16.19 -1.93 11.86
CA LEU A 68 -16.08 -3.29 12.40
C LEU A 68 -16.11 -4.29 11.24
N GLY A 69 -15.06 -5.11 11.12
CA GLY A 69 -15.10 -6.30 10.28
C GLY A 69 -15.88 -7.42 10.96
N TYR A 70 -16.01 -8.57 10.28
CA TYR A 70 -16.79 -9.71 10.81
C TYR A 70 -16.30 -10.21 12.19
N ARG A 71 -14.98 -10.22 12.42
CA ARG A 71 -14.41 -10.67 13.70
C ARG A 71 -14.69 -9.68 14.84
N GLU A 72 -14.51 -8.39 14.56
CA GLU A 72 -14.78 -7.31 15.51
C GLU A 72 -16.28 -7.19 15.79
N PHE A 73 -17.14 -7.49 14.82
CA PHE A 73 -18.59 -7.57 15.00
C PHE A 73 -18.99 -8.72 15.94
N ILE A 74 -18.40 -9.90 15.82
CA ILE A 74 -18.65 -11.00 16.78
C ILE A 74 -18.27 -10.58 18.19
N ALA A 75 -17.12 -9.90 18.35
CA ALA A 75 -16.71 -9.38 19.65
C ALA A 75 -17.73 -8.36 20.21
N ALA A 76 -18.23 -7.44 19.37
CA ALA A 76 -19.31 -6.53 19.75
C ALA A 76 -20.59 -7.27 20.18
N MET A 77 -21.00 -8.32 19.47
CA MET A 77 -22.18 -9.12 19.82
C MET A 77 -22.01 -9.85 21.16
N GLN A 78 -20.83 -10.41 21.41
CA GLN A 78 -20.52 -11.06 22.68
C GLN A 78 -20.52 -10.06 23.84
N LEU A 79 -19.98 -8.86 23.64
CA LEU A 79 -20.02 -7.78 24.63
C LEU A 79 -21.46 -7.35 24.92
N ILE A 80 -22.30 -7.17 23.90
CA ILE A 80 -23.72 -6.82 24.08
C ILE A 80 -24.44 -7.90 24.89
N SER A 81 -24.19 -9.18 24.62
CA SER A 81 -24.78 -10.27 25.40
C SER A 81 -24.38 -10.23 26.87
N LEU A 82 -23.12 -9.91 27.18
CA LEU A 82 -22.64 -9.80 28.56
C LEU A 82 -23.32 -8.64 29.31
N VAL A 83 -23.53 -7.52 28.62
CA VAL A 83 -24.23 -6.36 29.19
C VAL A 83 -25.71 -6.67 29.43
N GLN A 84 -26.35 -7.38 28.50
CA GLN A 84 -27.73 -7.83 28.69
C GLN A 84 -27.88 -8.82 29.84
N ASP A 85 -26.87 -9.65 30.10
CA ASP A 85 -26.80 -10.54 31.26
C ASP A 85 -26.43 -9.82 32.58
N GLY A 86 -26.31 -8.49 32.56
CA GLY A 86 -26.14 -7.65 33.75
C GLY A 86 -24.69 -7.35 34.14
N HIS A 87 -23.70 -7.65 33.29
CA HIS A 87 -22.30 -7.30 33.53
C HIS A 87 -22.02 -5.85 33.12
N GLN A 88 -21.28 -5.11 33.94
CA GLN A 88 -20.88 -3.74 33.59
C GLN A 88 -19.80 -3.78 32.51
N VAL A 89 -19.94 -2.96 31.46
CA VAL A 89 -18.88 -2.78 30.46
C VAL A 89 -17.70 -2.10 31.16
N THR A 90 -16.63 -2.84 31.44
CA THR A 90 -15.35 -2.28 31.87
C THR A 90 -14.23 -2.88 31.04
N HIS A 91 -13.13 -2.12 30.89
CA HIS A 91 -11.96 -2.54 30.12
C HIS A 91 -11.24 -3.75 30.75
N ASP A 92 -11.68 -4.19 31.94
CA ASP A 92 -11.10 -5.25 32.79
C ASP A 92 -11.93 -6.55 32.81
N LEU A 93 -13.02 -6.66 32.01
CA LEU A 93 -13.85 -7.88 31.88
C LEU A 93 -13.09 -9.12 31.38
N TRP A 94 -11.82 -8.95 31.00
CA TRP A 94 -10.97 -9.95 30.37
C TRP A 94 -10.28 -10.90 31.37
N ASN A 95 -10.42 -10.65 32.68
CA ASN A 95 -9.77 -11.42 33.76
C ASN A 95 -10.72 -12.32 34.58
N SER A 96 -12.01 -12.36 34.27
CA SER A 96 -12.96 -13.25 34.94
C SER A 96 -13.30 -14.45 34.07
N ASP A 97 -13.45 -15.63 34.69
CA ASP A 97 -13.81 -16.96 34.12
C ASP A 97 -15.14 -16.96 33.32
N VAL A 98 -15.19 -16.24 32.19
CA VAL A 98 -16.36 -16.17 31.31
C VAL A 98 -16.10 -17.08 30.10
N ASP A 99 -16.95 -18.10 29.94
CA ASP A 99 -16.90 -19.00 28.79
C ASP A 99 -17.47 -18.33 27.52
N PHE A 100 -16.60 -17.61 26.80
CA PHE A 100 -16.90 -16.94 25.53
C PHE A 100 -17.37 -17.87 24.40
N GLN A 101 -17.19 -19.20 24.53
CA GLN A 101 -17.55 -20.16 23.48
C GLN A 101 -19.03 -20.56 23.52
N ASN A 102 -19.68 -20.50 24.70
CA ASN A 102 -21.06 -20.94 24.91
C ASN A 102 -22.04 -19.81 25.28
N LEU A 103 -21.62 -18.55 25.16
CA LEU A 103 -22.51 -17.39 25.33
C LEU A 103 -23.67 -17.43 24.33
N LYS A 104 -24.90 -17.24 24.84
CA LYS A 104 -26.10 -17.15 24.02
C LYS A 104 -26.05 -15.86 23.18
N PRO A 105 -26.59 -15.85 21.95
CA PRO A 105 -26.67 -14.62 21.18
C PRO A 105 -27.50 -13.55 21.91
N PRO A 106 -27.13 -12.26 21.79
CA PRO A 106 -27.86 -11.18 22.43
C PRO A 106 -29.29 -11.09 21.89
N ALA A 107 -30.22 -10.65 22.74
CA ALA A 107 -31.60 -10.39 22.34
C ALA A 107 -31.64 -9.09 21.51
N MET A 108 -32.02 -9.20 20.24
CA MET A 108 -32.15 -8.07 19.31
C MET A 108 -33.64 -7.87 18.98
N GLU A 109 -34.25 -6.85 19.57
CA GLU A 109 -35.70 -6.62 19.47
C GLU A 109 -36.12 -6.34 18.02
N GLY A 110 -37.09 -7.13 17.52
CA GLY A 110 -37.63 -6.96 16.18
C GLY A 110 -36.72 -7.42 15.04
N LEU A 111 -35.49 -7.87 15.30
CA LEU A 111 -34.55 -8.33 14.27
C LEU A 111 -35.10 -9.53 13.49
N ASP A 112 -35.81 -10.46 14.14
CA ASP A 112 -36.44 -11.61 13.48
C ASP A 112 -37.51 -11.18 12.45
N LYS A 113 -38.28 -10.14 12.76
CA LYS A 113 -39.29 -9.58 11.85
C LYS A 113 -38.63 -8.83 10.69
N LEU A 114 -37.52 -8.13 10.95
CA LEU A 114 -36.75 -7.39 9.94
C LEU A 114 -36.04 -8.35 8.96
N LEU A 115 -35.47 -9.44 9.46
CA LEU A 115 -34.88 -10.51 8.65
C LEU A 115 -35.95 -11.23 7.80
N ALA A 116 -37.13 -11.49 8.37
CA ALA A 116 -38.27 -12.03 7.63
C ALA A 116 -38.76 -11.10 6.50
N ASN A 117 -38.81 -9.78 6.75
CA ASN A 117 -39.20 -8.79 5.75
C ASN A 117 -38.14 -8.62 4.63
N LYS A 118 -36.84 -8.68 4.95
CA LYS A 118 -35.76 -8.65 3.94
C LYS A 118 -35.81 -9.88 3.02
N ARG A 119 -36.23 -11.04 3.55
CA ARG A 119 -36.52 -12.24 2.73
C ARG A 119 -37.75 -12.07 1.83
N HIS A 120 -38.74 -11.27 2.21
CA HIS A 120 -39.93 -10.98 1.40
C HIS A 120 -39.73 -9.86 0.35
N SER A 121 -38.90 -8.85 0.63
CA SER A 121 -38.59 -7.74 -0.29
C SER A 121 -37.81 -8.17 -1.54
N SER A 122 -37.23 -9.37 -1.56
CA SER A 122 -36.56 -9.94 -2.74
C SER A 122 -37.52 -10.64 -3.72
N LYS A 123 -38.85 -10.53 -3.53
CA LYS A 123 -39.86 -11.22 -4.34
C LYS A 123 -40.95 -10.36 -5.00
N THR A 124 -40.90 -9.02 -4.98
CA THR A 124 -41.90 -8.20 -5.68
C THR A 124 -41.31 -7.36 -6.81
N SER A 125 -41.38 -7.92 -8.01
CA SER A 125 -41.56 -7.21 -9.28
C SER A 125 -42.67 -7.97 -10.01
N ASP A 126 -43.79 -7.29 -10.27
CA ASP A 126 -45.03 -7.86 -10.81
C ASP A 126 -44.85 -8.67 -12.10
N PRO A 127 -45.71 -9.68 -12.30
CA PRO A 127 -46.48 -9.69 -13.53
C PRO A 127 -47.97 -9.93 -13.25
N ASN A 128 -48.83 -9.03 -13.70
CA ASN A 128 -50.24 -9.37 -13.88
C ASN A 128 -50.38 -10.37 -15.03
N LEU A 129 -50.88 -11.58 -14.74
CA LEU A 129 -51.99 -12.25 -15.46
C LEU A 129 -52.26 -13.67 -14.89
N ASN A 130 -53.38 -13.77 -14.16
CA ASN A 130 -54.28 -14.90 -13.89
C ASN A 130 -53.76 -16.36 -13.75
N GLY A 131 -54.00 -16.95 -12.56
CA GLY A 131 -54.84 -18.16 -12.44
C GLY A 131 -54.21 -19.51 -12.04
N SER A 132 -54.23 -19.81 -10.74
CA SER A 132 -54.34 -21.14 -10.05
C SER A 132 -53.25 -22.24 -10.22
N LEU A 133 -52.75 -22.70 -9.07
CA LEU A 133 -51.70 -23.69 -8.84
C LEU A 133 -52.22 -24.93 -8.06
N GLN A 134 -51.67 -26.11 -8.37
CA GLN A 134 -51.37 -27.17 -7.39
C GLN A 134 -50.13 -28.00 -7.84
N PRO A 135 -49.41 -28.69 -6.91
CA PRO A 135 -47.96 -28.87 -6.98
C PRO A 135 -47.44 -30.33 -6.91
N GLN A 136 -46.14 -30.51 -7.26
CA GLN A 136 -45.11 -31.49 -6.78
C GLN A 136 -44.37 -32.24 -7.90
N PRO A 137 -43.16 -32.82 -7.68
CA PRO A 137 -42.16 -32.67 -6.59
C PRO A 137 -40.71 -32.39 -7.08
N SER A 138 -39.81 -32.08 -6.14
CA SER A 138 -38.34 -31.92 -6.29
C SER A 138 -37.58 -33.25 -6.41
N PRO A 139 -36.34 -33.26 -6.95
CA PRO A 139 -35.18 -33.39 -6.04
C PRO A 139 -33.87 -32.66 -6.44
N SER A 140 -33.10 -32.35 -5.38
CA SER A 140 -31.62 -32.28 -5.21
C SER A 140 -30.70 -31.37 -6.07
N ALA A 141 -30.20 -30.35 -5.37
CA ALA A 141 -28.82 -29.83 -5.28
C ALA A 141 -27.78 -30.09 -6.40
N ASN A 142 -27.22 -28.99 -6.93
CA ASN A 142 -25.82 -28.89 -7.34
C ASN A 142 -25.19 -27.60 -6.78
N TRP A 143 -24.39 -27.79 -5.73
CA TRP A 143 -23.71 -26.81 -4.88
C TRP A 143 -22.37 -26.31 -5.49
N PHE A 144 -22.20 -26.32 -6.81
CA PHE A 144 -21.01 -25.70 -7.42
C PHE A 144 -21.37 -25.04 -8.76
N SER A 145 -21.72 -23.75 -8.69
CA SER A 145 -21.63 -22.86 -9.84
C SER A 145 -21.04 -21.56 -9.36
N SER A 146 -19.77 -21.34 -9.70
CA SER A 146 -19.11 -20.05 -9.53
C SER A 146 -19.96 -18.97 -10.18
N LYS A 147 -20.47 -18.03 -9.39
CA LYS A 147 -20.94 -16.76 -9.94
C LYS A 147 -19.72 -16.06 -10.48
N SER A 148 -19.50 -16.27 -11.77
CA SER A 148 -18.61 -15.52 -12.64
C SER A 148 -18.56 -14.08 -12.15
N SER A 149 -17.41 -13.66 -11.65
CA SER A 149 -16.99 -12.28 -11.82
C SER A 149 -17.41 -11.87 -13.23
N LYS A 150 -18.01 -10.70 -13.44
CA LYS A 150 -18.05 -10.15 -14.79
C LYS A 150 -16.59 -9.93 -15.18
N LYS A 151 -15.93 -11.00 -15.64
CA LYS A 151 -14.64 -10.96 -16.31
C LYS A 151 -14.89 -9.97 -17.41
N ILE A 152 -14.16 -8.86 -17.36
CA ILE A 152 -14.01 -7.98 -18.51
C ILE A 152 -13.75 -8.94 -19.68
N SER A 153 -14.63 -8.96 -20.66
CA SER A 153 -14.47 -9.85 -21.80
C SER A 153 -13.07 -9.61 -22.36
N MET A 154 -12.21 -10.63 -22.36
CA MET A 154 -10.86 -10.53 -22.91
C MET A 154 -10.88 -10.12 -24.40
N SER A 155 -12.04 -10.18 -25.05
CA SER A 155 -12.25 -9.69 -26.42
C SER A 155 -12.28 -8.16 -26.56
N SER A 156 -12.25 -7.40 -25.46
CA SER A 156 -12.38 -5.93 -25.49
C SER A 156 -11.08 -5.20 -25.14
N VAL A 157 -9.98 -5.91 -24.91
CA VAL A 157 -8.71 -5.33 -24.46
C VAL A 157 -7.58 -5.86 -25.34
N THR A 158 -6.77 -4.97 -25.91
CA THR A 158 -5.64 -5.30 -26.77
C THR A 158 -4.39 -5.78 -26.01
N SER A 159 -4.24 -5.39 -24.73
CA SER A 159 -3.12 -5.79 -23.86
C SER A 159 -3.48 -5.82 -22.36
N ILE A 160 -2.68 -6.49 -21.51
CA ILE A 160 -2.89 -6.48 -20.04
C ILE A 160 -2.84 -5.04 -19.48
N ILE A 161 -1.96 -4.21 -20.04
CA ILE A 161 -1.78 -2.81 -19.64
C ILE A 161 -3.07 -2.01 -19.89
N ASP A 162 -3.69 -2.18 -21.06
CA ASP A 162 -4.98 -1.55 -21.38
C ASP A 162 -6.09 -1.99 -20.41
N GLY A 163 -6.02 -3.25 -19.96
CA GLY A 163 -6.95 -3.81 -18.98
C GLY A 163 -6.78 -3.16 -17.60
N LEU A 164 -5.55 -3.02 -17.12
CA LEU A 164 -5.23 -2.33 -15.87
C LEU A 164 -5.58 -0.85 -15.92
N LYS A 165 -5.26 -0.18 -17.02
CA LYS A 165 -5.60 1.23 -17.29
C LYS A 165 -7.11 1.46 -17.23
N ARG A 166 -7.88 0.59 -17.88
CA ARG A 166 -9.34 0.61 -17.82
C ARG A 166 -9.85 0.39 -16.40
N LEU A 167 -9.29 -0.57 -15.68
CA LEU A 167 -9.70 -0.88 -14.31
C LEU A 167 -9.43 0.31 -13.37
N TYR A 168 -8.25 0.93 -13.47
CA TYR A 168 -7.92 2.15 -12.72
C TYR A 168 -8.92 3.27 -13.00
N ILE A 169 -9.16 3.60 -14.27
CA ILE A 169 -10.05 4.69 -14.68
C ILE A 169 -11.50 4.45 -14.24
N GLN A 170 -11.98 3.21 -14.33
CA GLN A 170 -13.39 2.88 -14.04
C GLN A 170 -13.68 2.62 -12.56
N LYS A 171 -12.69 2.15 -11.79
CA LYS A 171 -12.91 1.68 -10.42
C LYS A 171 -12.16 2.48 -9.38
N LEU A 172 -10.88 2.77 -9.60
CA LEU A 172 -10.03 3.39 -8.57
C LEU A 172 -10.05 4.92 -8.64
N LYS A 173 -9.87 5.48 -9.83
CA LYS A 173 -9.83 6.93 -10.06
C LYS A 173 -11.06 7.68 -9.51
N PRO A 174 -12.31 7.19 -9.67
CA PRO A 174 -13.47 7.87 -9.08
C PRO A 174 -13.40 7.94 -7.55
N LEU A 175 -12.88 6.90 -6.90
CA LEU A 175 -12.71 6.86 -5.44
C LEU A 175 -11.60 7.83 -5.00
N GLU A 176 -10.45 7.82 -5.68
CA GLU A 176 -9.35 8.75 -5.39
C GLU A 176 -9.80 10.21 -5.48
N VAL A 177 -10.59 10.56 -6.50
CA VAL A 177 -11.13 11.91 -6.66
C VAL A 177 -12.18 12.23 -5.59
N THR A 178 -13.09 11.29 -5.30
CA THR A 178 -14.17 11.49 -4.32
C THR A 178 -13.62 11.77 -2.93
N TYR A 179 -12.56 11.07 -2.53
CA TYR A 179 -11.93 11.20 -1.22
C TYR A 179 -10.68 12.09 -1.21
N ARG A 180 -10.39 12.78 -2.32
CA ARG A 180 -9.20 13.65 -2.49
C ARG A 180 -7.89 12.98 -2.10
N PHE A 181 -7.73 11.71 -2.47
CA PHE A 181 -6.54 10.92 -2.16
C PHE A 181 -5.24 11.57 -2.64
N ASN A 182 -5.32 12.32 -3.73
CA ASN A 182 -4.21 13.07 -4.32
C ASN A 182 -3.64 14.16 -3.42
N ASP A 183 -4.43 14.68 -2.47
CA ASP A 183 -3.99 15.74 -1.55
C ASP A 183 -3.17 15.15 -0.38
N PHE A 184 -3.23 13.83 -0.16
CA PHE A 184 -2.64 13.17 1.01
C PHE A 184 -1.53 12.18 0.68
N VAL A 185 -1.66 11.41 -0.40
CA VAL A 185 -0.79 10.25 -0.64
C VAL A 185 -0.07 10.34 -1.97
N SER A 186 -0.80 10.31 -3.09
CA SER A 186 -0.17 10.29 -4.42
C SER A 186 -1.02 10.97 -5.49
N PRO A 187 -0.41 11.69 -6.45
CA PRO A 187 -1.12 12.21 -7.62
C PRO A 187 -1.88 11.12 -8.39
N LEU A 188 -2.92 11.51 -9.11
CA LEU A 188 -3.66 10.60 -9.98
C LEU A 188 -2.74 10.02 -11.07
N LEU A 189 -2.89 8.72 -11.35
CA LEU A 189 -2.15 8.07 -12.42
C LEU A 189 -2.65 8.58 -13.78
N THR A 190 -1.69 8.90 -14.62
CA THR A 190 -1.87 9.32 -16.01
C THR A 190 -1.66 8.15 -16.95
N ASN A 191 -2.08 8.30 -18.21
CA ASN A 191 -1.82 7.29 -19.23
C ASN A 191 -0.32 6.99 -19.38
N SER A 192 0.50 8.03 -19.29
CA SER A 192 1.95 7.96 -19.39
C SER A 192 2.59 7.16 -18.26
N ASP A 193 1.91 7.00 -17.11
CA ASP A 193 2.37 6.12 -16.02
C ASP A 193 2.20 4.63 -16.36
N PHE A 194 1.15 4.28 -17.11
CA PHE A 194 0.93 2.90 -17.57
C PHE A 194 1.82 2.55 -18.76
N ASP A 195 2.08 3.55 -19.61
CA ASP A 195 2.85 3.39 -20.84
C ASP A 195 4.37 3.61 -20.59
N ALA A 196 4.75 3.94 -19.35
CA ALA A 196 6.13 4.16 -18.94
C ALA A 196 6.98 2.88 -19.05
N LYS A 197 8.24 3.06 -19.45
CA LYS A 197 9.24 1.97 -19.44
C LYS A 197 9.65 1.67 -18.00
N PRO A 198 10.10 0.44 -17.72
CA PRO A 198 10.62 0.09 -16.40
C PRO A 198 11.73 1.05 -15.94
N MET A 199 11.62 1.50 -14.69
CA MET A 199 12.53 2.49 -14.09
C MET A 199 13.45 1.85 -13.05
N VAL A 200 14.75 2.12 -13.18
CA VAL A 200 15.78 1.70 -12.22
C VAL A 200 16.37 2.91 -11.53
N MET A 201 16.16 3.03 -10.22
CA MET A 201 16.71 4.12 -9.42
C MET A 201 18.02 3.72 -8.73
N LEU A 202 19.05 4.55 -8.84
CA LEU A 202 20.31 4.38 -8.12
C LEU A 202 20.35 5.34 -6.93
N LEU A 203 20.44 4.78 -5.73
CA LEU A 203 20.47 5.53 -4.47
C LEU A 203 21.72 5.16 -3.65
N GLY A 204 22.32 6.13 -2.98
CA GLY A 204 23.50 5.91 -2.15
C GLY A 204 24.21 7.20 -1.78
N GLN A 205 25.17 7.11 -0.86
CA GLN A 205 25.92 8.27 -0.37
C GLN A 205 26.80 8.92 -1.46
N TYR A 206 27.41 10.06 -1.16
CA TYR A 206 28.36 10.70 -2.07
C TYR A 206 29.53 9.79 -2.41
N SER A 207 29.99 9.87 -3.65
CA SER A 207 31.18 9.15 -4.13
C SER A 207 31.06 7.62 -4.12
N THR A 208 29.86 7.04 -3.93
CA THR A 208 29.63 5.58 -4.05
C THR A 208 29.62 5.07 -5.50
N GLY A 209 29.66 5.97 -6.48
CA GLY A 209 29.81 5.62 -7.89
C GLY A 209 28.51 5.44 -8.68
N LYS A 210 27.39 6.04 -8.27
CA LYS A 210 26.10 5.98 -9.00
C LYS A 210 26.20 6.41 -10.47
N THR A 211 26.69 7.63 -10.71
CA THR A 211 26.88 8.15 -12.07
C THR A 211 27.88 7.30 -12.87
N THR A 212 28.95 6.84 -12.22
CA THR A 212 29.94 5.94 -12.85
C THR A 212 29.32 4.58 -13.19
N PHE A 213 28.41 4.06 -12.35
CA PHE A 213 27.71 2.81 -12.60
C PHE A 213 26.81 2.93 -13.83
N ILE A 214 26.06 4.02 -13.96
CA ILE A 214 25.26 4.29 -15.18
C ILE A 214 26.17 4.39 -16.40
N LYS A 215 27.26 5.15 -16.32
CA LYS A 215 28.24 5.25 -17.41
C LYS A 215 28.84 3.89 -17.78
N HIS A 216 29.12 3.04 -16.79
CA HIS A 216 29.63 1.69 -17.02
C HIS A 216 28.60 0.81 -17.73
N LEU A 217 27.33 0.91 -17.31
CA LEU A 217 26.21 0.15 -17.89
C LEU A 217 25.93 0.57 -19.32
N LEU A 218 25.92 1.88 -19.61
CA LEU A 218 25.69 2.44 -20.94
C LEU A 218 26.96 2.39 -21.83
N ARG A 219 28.14 2.09 -21.26
CA ARG A 219 29.45 2.18 -21.95
C ARG A 219 29.77 3.57 -22.52
N THR A 220 28.95 4.57 -22.25
CA THR A 220 29.08 5.96 -22.68
C THR A 220 28.59 6.90 -21.58
N SER A 221 28.95 8.17 -21.67
CA SER A 221 28.43 9.21 -20.76
C SER A 221 27.10 9.74 -21.27
N TYR A 222 26.16 10.02 -20.38
CA TYR A 222 24.91 10.69 -20.74
C TYR A 222 25.07 12.23 -20.67
N PRO A 223 24.28 13.00 -21.44
CA PRO A 223 24.28 14.46 -21.39
C PRO A 223 23.99 15.00 -19.98
N GLY A 224 24.82 15.92 -19.49
CA GLY A 224 24.68 16.49 -18.14
C GLY A 224 25.36 15.69 -17.02
N ALA A 225 25.94 14.51 -17.32
CA ALA A 225 26.71 13.76 -16.34
C ALA A 225 27.95 14.56 -15.87
N HIS A 226 28.13 14.68 -14.56
CA HIS A 226 29.35 15.20 -13.94
C HIS A 226 29.90 14.16 -12.97
N ILE A 227 31.13 13.71 -13.21
CA ILE A 227 31.83 12.75 -12.34
C ILE A 227 33.03 13.46 -11.73
N GLY A 228 33.01 13.67 -10.43
CA GLY A 228 34.16 14.20 -9.69
C GLY A 228 34.20 13.74 -8.23
N PRO A 229 35.35 13.92 -7.55
CA PRO A 229 35.53 13.51 -6.16
C PRO A 229 34.76 14.39 -5.16
N GLU A 230 34.43 15.63 -5.55
CA GLU A 230 33.59 16.55 -4.79
C GLU A 230 32.09 16.24 -5.00
N PRO A 231 31.17 16.76 -4.15
CA PRO A 231 29.72 16.63 -4.33
C PRO A 231 29.28 17.23 -5.69
N THR A 232 29.38 16.43 -6.74
CA THR A 232 29.26 16.87 -8.13
C THR A 232 27.83 16.70 -8.66
N THR A 233 27.16 15.61 -8.28
CA THR A 233 25.75 15.37 -8.61
C THR A 233 24.85 15.90 -7.49
N ASP A 234 24.34 17.12 -7.66
CA ASP A 234 23.33 17.74 -6.80
C ASP A 234 21.90 17.70 -7.39
N ARG A 235 21.75 17.11 -8.59
CA ARG A 235 20.50 16.99 -9.33
C ARG A 235 20.01 15.55 -9.42
N PHE A 236 18.69 15.38 -9.46
CA PHE A 236 18.07 14.15 -9.93
C PHE A 236 18.10 14.15 -11.45
N VAL A 237 18.72 13.14 -12.04
CA VAL A 237 18.81 13.01 -13.50
C VAL A 237 18.11 11.74 -13.94
N VAL A 238 17.08 11.90 -14.78
CA VAL A 238 16.42 10.77 -15.42
C VAL A 238 17.02 10.59 -16.80
N VAL A 239 17.72 9.48 -17.00
CA VAL A 239 18.34 9.10 -18.27
C VAL A 239 17.38 8.19 -19.04
N MET A 240 16.90 8.68 -20.18
CA MET A 240 15.92 7.98 -21.02
C MET A 240 16.35 8.00 -22.49
N SER A 241 15.68 7.18 -23.30
CA SER A 241 15.92 7.17 -24.75
C SER A 241 15.37 8.45 -25.38
N GLY A 242 16.14 9.02 -26.30
CA GLY A 242 15.74 10.11 -27.16
C GLY A 242 16.37 9.98 -28.54
N VAL A 243 15.91 10.83 -29.47
CA VAL A 243 16.46 10.86 -30.85
C VAL A 243 17.86 11.47 -30.87
N ASP A 244 18.06 12.50 -30.05
CA ASP A 244 19.30 13.28 -29.96
C ASP A 244 19.77 13.38 -28.51
N ASP A 245 21.07 13.61 -28.35
CA ASP A 245 21.71 13.92 -27.07
C ASP A 245 21.24 15.30 -26.58
N ARG A 246 20.35 15.32 -25.59
CA ARG A 246 19.83 16.56 -25.02
C ARG A 246 19.58 16.47 -23.53
N SER A 247 19.76 17.59 -22.86
CA SER A 247 19.35 17.79 -21.47
C SER A 247 18.12 18.71 -21.43
N ILE A 248 17.08 18.26 -20.75
CA ILE A 248 15.80 18.96 -20.60
C ILE A 248 15.64 19.36 -19.13
N PRO A 249 15.49 20.66 -18.82
CA PRO A 249 15.28 21.13 -17.45
C PRO A 249 13.99 20.60 -16.83
N GLY A 250 14.01 20.32 -15.53
CA GLY A 250 12.89 19.71 -14.80
C GLY A 250 11.56 20.47 -14.89
N ASN A 251 11.60 21.80 -14.93
CA ASN A 251 10.40 22.63 -15.13
C ASN A 251 9.67 22.29 -16.44
N THR A 252 10.40 21.96 -17.50
CA THR A 252 9.84 21.58 -18.80
C THR A 252 9.35 20.14 -18.79
N VAL A 253 10.12 19.24 -18.16
CA VAL A 253 9.77 17.81 -18.06
C VAL A 253 8.48 17.60 -17.27
N ALA A 254 8.25 18.40 -16.22
CA ALA A 254 7.08 18.25 -15.36
C ALA A 254 5.75 18.70 -16.01
N VAL A 255 5.79 19.42 -17.14
CA VAL A 255 4.58 19.83 -17.88
C VAL A 255 4.34 19.01 -19.15
N GLN A 256 5.28 18.15 -19.52
CA GLN A 256 5.19 17.28 -20.69
C GLN A 256 4.23 16.12 -20.41
N ALA A 257 3.09 16.12 -21.10
CA ALA A 257 2.04 15.13 -20.91
C ALA A 257 2.45 13.71 -21.35
N ASP A 258 3.41 13.60 -22.26
CA ASP A 258 4.00 12.35 -22.75
C ASP A 258 4.95 11.69 -21.74
N MET A 259 5.31 12.38 -20.65
CA MET A 259 6.24 11.86 -19.65
C MET A 259 5.58 11.61 -18.28
N PRO A 260 5.98 10.55 -17.54
CA PRO A 260 5.39 10.16 -16.26
C PRO A 260 5.86 11.02 -15.06
N PHE A 261 6.34 12.24 -15.31
CA PHE A 261 6.98 13.11 -14.30
C PHE A 261 6.13 14.31 -13.88
N SER A 262 4.90 14.42 -14.39
CA SER A 262 3.99 15.52 -14.03
C SER A 262 3.70 15.60 -12.53
N GLY A 263 3.68 14.47 -11.83
CA GLY A 263 3.52 14.43 -10.38
C GLY A 263 4.64 15.12 -9.59
N LEU A 264 5.79 15.41 -10.19
CA LEU A 264 6.90 16.09 -9.52
C LEU A 264 6.64 17.60 -9.30
N THR A 265 5.63 18.18 -9.95
CA THR A 265 5.27 19.60 -9.72
C THR A 265 4.87 19.89 -8.28
N THR A 266 4.43 18.87 -7.54
CA THR A 266 4.02 18.99 -6.12
C THR A 266 5.19 19.38 -5.20
N PHE A 267 6.43 19.05 -5.58
CA PHE A 267 7.63 19.40 -4.84
C PHE A 267 8.11 20.84 -5.10
N GLY A 268 7.44 21.55 -6.01
CA GLY A 268 7.68 22.97 -6.28
C GLY A 268 8.95 23.28 -7.09
N THR A 269 9.14 24.57 -7.37
CA THR A 269 10.21 25.06 -8.25
C THR A 269 11.60 24.84 -7.69
N ALA A 270 11.76 24.84 -6.37
CA ALA A 270 13.03 24.56 -5.71
C ALA A 270 13.57 23.18 -6.09
N PHE A 271 12.72 22.15 -6.07
CA PHE A 271 13.07 20.80 -6.52
C PHE A 271 13.26 20.74 -8.04
N LEU A 272 12.31 21.29 -8.82
CA LEU A 272 12.35 21.19 -10.28
C LEU A 272 13.59 21.85 -10.90
N SER A 273 14.19 22.85 -10.22
CA SER A 273 15.49 23.43 -10.60
C SER A 273 16.69 22.49 -10.42
N LYS A 274 16.51 21.44 -9.61
CA LYS A 274 17.47 20.36 -9.32
C LYS A 274 17.01 19.04 -9.93
N PHE A 275 16.06 19.07 -10.86
CA PHE A 275 15.61 17.92 -11.63
C PHE A 275 15.94 18.12 -13.10
N GLU A 276 16.39 17.07 -13.76
CA GLU A 276 16.84 17.11 -15.14
C GLU A 276 16.48 15.79 -15.84
N CYS A 277 16.07 15.88 -17.09
CA CYS A 277 15.91 14.72 -17.95
C CYS A 277 17.03 14.73 -19.00
N SER A 278 17.85 13.69 -18.99
CA SER A 278 18.87 13.45 -19.99
C SER A 278 18.35 12.45 -21.02
N GLN A 279 18.33 12.84 -22.28
CA GLN A 279 17.89 11.98 -23.37
C GLN A 279 19.05 11.70 -24.31
N MET A 280 19.17 10.46 -24.75
CA MET A 280 20.14 10.04 -25.75
C MET A 280 19.69 8.79 -26.51
N PRO A 281 20.12 8.59 -27.76
CA PRO A 281 19.88 7.34 -28.48
C PRO A 281 20.77 6.23 -27.90
N HIS A 282 20.15 5.21 -27.31
CA HIS A 282 20.87 4.05 -26.78
C HIS A 282 19.95 2.84 -26.68
N SER A 283 20.40 1.68 -27.18
CA SER A 283 19.60 0.44 -27.24
C SER A 283 19.07 0.00 -25.86
N LEU A 284 19.88 0.10 -24.80
CA LEU A 284 19.40 -0.19 -23.44
C LEU A 284 18.28 0.76 -23.00
N LEU A 285 18.37 2.05 -23.33
CA LEU A 285 17.38 3.06 -22.93
C LEU A 285 16.08 2.95 -23.73
N GLU A 286 16.08 2.20 -24.84
CA GLU A 286 14.86 1.82 -25.55
C GLU A 286 13.98 0.91 -24.70
N HIS A 287 14.56 0.19 -23.73
CA HIS A 287 13.86 -0.77 -22.89
C HIS A 287 13.70 -0.35 -21.43
N ILE A 288 14.64 0.44 -20.88
CA ILE A 288 14.60 0.88 -19.48
C ILE A 288 14.88 2.37 -19.35
N THR A 289 14.46 2.95 -18.24
CA THR A 289 14.82 4.31 -17.82
C THR A 289 15.66 4.24 -16.56
N LEU A 290 16.75 5.01 -16.50
CA LEU A 290 17.65 5.03 -15.33
C LEU A 290 17.46 6.35 -14.58
N VAL A 291 17.41 6.29 -13.25
CA VAL A 291 17.31 7.48 -12.39
C VAL A 291 18.57 7.59 -11.54
N ASP A 292 19.39 8.60 -11.84
CA ASP A 292 20.56 8.97 -11.02
C ASP A 292 20.12 9.96 -9.95
N THR A 293 20.21 9.56 -8.67
CA THR A 293 19.86 10.45 -7.56
C THR A 293 21.11 11.17 -7.04
N PRO A 294 20.97 12.40 -6.50
CA PRO A 294 22.03 13.05 -5.75
C PRO A 294 22.59 12.15 -4.64
N GLY A 295 23.88 12.32 -4.29
CA GLY A 295 24.45 11.61 -3.14
C GLY A 295 23.70 11.95 -1.85
N VAL A 296 23.45 10.96 -0.99
CA VAL A 296 22.92 11.26 0.35
C VAL A 296 24.04 11.84 1.22
N LEU A 297 23.77 12.97 1.88
CA LEU A 297 24.77 13.68 2.69
C LEU A 297 25.06 12.88 3.97
N SER A 298 26.32 12.96 4.41
CA SER A 298 26.76 12.38 5.68
C SER A 298 26.88 13.50 6.72
N GLY A 299 25.98 13.49 7.71
CA GLY A 299 26.05 14.38 8.87
C GLY A 299 25.02 15.52 8.88
N GLU A 300 24.70 15.97 10.09
CA GLU A 300 23.57 16.86 10.37
C GLU A 300 23.78 18.30 9.88
N LYS A 301 25.04 18.77 9.80
CA LYS A 301 25.39 20.13 9.35
C LYS A 301 25.21 20.37 7.85
N GLN A 302 25.13 19.30 7.05
CA GLN A 302 24.90 19.42 5.61
C GLN A 302 23.40 19.39 5.23
N ARG A 303 22.51 18.98 6.16
CA ARG A 303 21.06 18.92 5.92
C ARG A 303 20.43 20.27 5.56
N THR A 304 21.00 21.36 6.06
CA THR A 304 20.50 22.72 5.82
C THR A 304 20.74 23.23 4.40
N GLN A 305 21.38 22.44 3.52
CA GLN A 305 21.68 22.88 2.14
C GLN A 305 20.58 22.54 1.11
N ARG A 306 19.64 21.64 1.41
CA ARG A 306 18.59 21.27 0.43
C ARG A 306 17.35 22.13 0.61
N ALA A 307 17.00 22.89 -0.42
CA ALA A 307 15.79 23.70 -0.46
C ALA A 307 14.50 22.91 -0.76
N TYR A 308 14.57 21.57 -0.77
CA TYR A 308 13.46 20.68 -1.11
C TYR A 308 13.48 19.41 -0.25
N ASP A 309 12.33 18.75 -0.15
CA ASP A 309 12.20 17.48 0.58
C ASP A 309 12.79 16.30 -0.23
N PHE A 310 14.06 15.99 0.02
CA PHE A 310 14.74 14.87 -0.61
C PHE A 310 14.10 13.51 -0.30
N THR A 311 13.56 13.33 0.92
CA THR A 311 13.00 12.05 1.35
C THR A 311 11.68 11.79 0.65
N GLY A 312 10.82 12.81 0.57
CA GLY A 312 9.57 12.77 -0.18
C GLY A 312 9.77 12.50 -1.67
N VAL A 313 10.72 13.20 -2.31
CA VAL A 313 11.07 12.97 -3.73
C VAL A 313 11.56 11.54 -3.94
N THR A 314 12.45 11.04 -3.08
CA THR A 314 12.97 9.68 -3.21
C THR A 314 11.88 8.63 -3.02
N SER A 315 10.95 8.85 -2.08
CA SER A 315 9.78 7.98 -1.87
C SER A 315 8.85 7.99 -3.09
N TRP A 316 8.64 9.15 -3.71
CA TRP A 316 7.86 9.26 -4.95
C TRP A 316 8.49 8.45 -6.10
N PHE A 317 9.80 8.53 -6.29
CA PHE A 317 10.49 7.70 -7.28
C PHE A 317 10.42 6.22 -6.92
N ALA A 318 10.59 5.85 -5.65
CA ALA A 318 10.51 4.47 -5.19
C ALA A 318 9.15 3.83 -5.49
N ALA A 319 8.06 4.58 -5.35
CA ALA A 319 6.72 4.11 -5.70
C ALA A 319 6.56 3.79 -7.18
N LYS A 320 7.26 4.54 -8.06
CA LYS A 320 7.19 4.37 -9.52
C LYS A 320 8.26 3.46 -10.12
N CYS A 321 9.39 3.28 -9.44
CA CYS A 321 10.47 2.44 -9.93
C CYS A 321 10.15 0.96 -9.79
N ASP A 322 10.73 0.16 -10.67
CA ASP A 322 10.64 -1.30 -10.67
C ASP A 322 11.83 -1.94 -9.94
N LEU A 323 12.95 -1.24 -9.90
CA LEU A 323 14.18 -1.67 -9.24
C LEU A 323 14.87 -0.49 -8.55
N ILE A 324 15.31 -0.70 -7.31
CA ILE A 324 16.06 0.29 -6.54
C ILE A 324 17.42 -0.30 -6.19
N LEU A 325 18.48 0.27 -6.74
CA LEU A 325 19.86 -0.10 -6.47
C LEU A 325 20.42 0.76 -5.33
N LEU A 326 20.68 0.15 -4.17
CA LEU A 326 21.38 0.80 -3.05
C LEU A 326 22.88 0.58 -3.18
N LEU A 327 23.62 1.62 -3.54
CA LEU A 327 25.08 1.56 -3.73
C LEU A 327 25.84 1.94 -2.46
N PHE A 328 26.77 1.08 -2.07
CA PHE A 328 27.69 1.25 -0.95
C PHE A 328 29.14 1.17 -1.41
N ASP A 329 30.03 1.86 -0.70
CA ASP A 329 31.48 1.82 -0.89
C ASP A 329 32.12 1.19 0.38
N PRO A 330 32.96 0.15 0.26
CA PRO A 330 33.65 -0.49 1.37
C PRO A 330 34.42 0.45 2.29
N HIS A 331 34.96 1.55 1.74
CA HIS A 331 35.71 2.54 2.50
C HIS A 331 34.80 3.49 3.30
N LYS A 332 33.51 3.58 2.94
CA LYS A 332 32.53 4.51 3.51
C LYS A 332 31.20 3.81 3.79
N LEU A 333 31.25 2.82 4.68
CA LEU A 333 30.06 2.04 5.08
C LEU A 333 29.16 2.72 6.10
N ASP A 334 29.52 3.90 6.61
CA ASP A 334 28.72 4.57 7.63
C ASP A 334 27.34 4.95 7.08
N ILE A 335 26.29 4.26 7.56
CA ILE A 335 24.92 4.62 7.21
C ILE A 335 24.52 5.85 8.04
N SER A 336 24.64 7.03 7.42
CA SER A 336 24.24 8.29 8.04
C SER A 336 22.76 8.30 8.45
N ASP A 337 22.38 9.12 9.43
CA ASP A 337 20.97 9.21 9.85
C ASP A 337 20.04 9.78 8.77
N GLU A 338 20.59 10.53 7.82
CA GLU A 338 19.84 10.93 6.63
C GLU A 338 19.63 9.71 5.71
N PHE A 339 20.66 8.91 5.48
CA PHE A 339 20.53 7.71 4.65
C PHE A 339 19.59 6.67 5.27
N LYS A 340 19.62 6.49 6.61
CA LYS A 340 18.63 5.67 7.33
C LYS A 340 17.21 6.15 7.10
N ARG A 341 16.97 7.47 7.15
CA ARG A 341 15.65 8.07 6.88
C ARG A 341 15.17 7.79 5.47
N VAL A 342 16.05 7.96 4.49
CA VAL A 342 15.73 7.68 3.09
C VAL A 342 15.42 6.20 2.91
N ILE A 343 16.23 5.28 3.45
CA ILE A 343 15.92 3.84 3.37
C ILE A 343 14.59 3.53 4.08
N THR A 344 14.31 4.19 5.20
CA THR A 344 13.03 4.03 5.93
C THR A 344 11.84 4.52 5.11
N SER A 345 12.00 5.53 4.24
CA SER A 345 10.93 6.00 3.34
C SER A 345 10.70 5.09 2.13
N LEU A 346 11.54 4.06 1.93
CA LEU A 346 11.35 3.01 0.94
C LEU A 346 10.55 1.81 1.47
N ARG A 347 10.13 1.83 2.74
CA ARG A 347 9.35 0.74 3.35
C ARG A 347 8.09 0.44 2.55
N GLY A 348 7.84 -0.84 2.30
CA GLY A 348 6.74 -1.29 1.44
C GLY A 348 7.15 -1.46 -0.03
N HIS A 349 8.40 -1.17 -0.36
CA HIS A 349 9.01 -1.45 -1.67
C HIS A 349 10.27 -2.32 -1.55
N ASP A 350 10.39 -3.07 -0.45
CA ASP A 350 11.57 -3.86 -0.09
C ASP A 350 11.89 -4.95 -1.14
N ASP A 351 10.86 -5.49 -1.82
CA ASP A 351 10.97 -6.48 -2.88
C ASP A 351 11.73 -5.97 -4.11
N LYS A 352 11.71 -4.65 -4.33
CA LYS A 352 12.40 -3.96 -5.43
C LYS A 352 13.83 -3.54 -5.08
N ILE A 353 14.24 -3.65 -3.82
CA ILE A 353 15.55 -3.19 -3.36
C ILE A 353 16.61 -4.25 -3.66
N ARG A 354 17.72 -3.83 -4.28
CA ARG A 354 18.94 -4.63 -4.44
C ARG A 354 20.13 -3.81 -3.97
N VAL A 355 21.02 -4.46 -3.24
CA VAL A 355 22.19 -3.78 -2.66
C VAL A 355 23.40 -4.07 -3.54
N VAL A 356 24.20 -3.05 -3.82
CA VAL A 356 25.46 -3.15 -4.58
C VAL A 356 26.58 -2.64 -3.68
N LEU A 357 27.51 -3.53 -3.32
CA LEU A 357 28.76 -3.18 -2.69
C LEU A 357 29.79 -2.96 -3.79
N ASN A 358 29.94 -1.70 -4.19
CA ASN A 358 30.77 -1.24 -5.29
C ASN A 358 32.22 -1.03 -4.84
N LYS A 359 33.19 -1.06 -5.77
CA LYS A 359 34.63 -0.88 -5.46
C LYS A 359 35.18 -1.95 -4.53
N ALA A 360 34.64 -3.16 -4.61
CA ALA A 360 35.11 -4.27 -3.79
C ALA A 360 36.56 -4.69 -4.09
N ASP A 361 37.07 -4.33 -5.27
CA ASP A 361 38.46 -4.51 -5.70
C ASP A 361 39.46 -3.66 -4.91
N GLN A 362 39.01 -2.60 -4.23
CA GLN A 362 39.86 -1.69 -3.49
C GLN A 362 40.18 -2.15 -2.06
N VAL A 363 39.58 -3.24 -1.61
CA VAL A 363 39.77 -3.80 -0.26
C VAL A 363 40.25 -5.25 -0.34
N ASP A 364 41.01 -5.69 0.66
CA ASP A 364 41.42 -7.08 0.75
C ASP A 364 40.24 -7.99 1.14
N THR A 365 40.37 -9.29 0.88
CA THR A 365 39.31 -10.27 1.13
C THR A 365 38.85 -10.29 2.59
N GLN A 366 39.74 -10.09 3.58
CA GLN A 366 39.34 -10.10 4.99
C GLN A 366 38.57 -8.83 5.35
N GLN A 367 39.04 -7.66 4.90
CA GLN A 367 38.32 -6.41 5.09
C GLN A 367 36.95 -6.46 4.38
N LEU A 368 36.88 -7.01 3.17
CA LEU A 368 35.62 -7.17 2.43
C LEU A 368 34.59 -8.00 3.21
N MET A 369 35.01 -9.10 3.83
CA MET A 369 34.11 -9.92 4.66
C MET A 369 33.61 -9.17 5.91
N ARG A 370 34.47 -8.35 6.53
CA ARG A 370 34.08 -7.49 7.67
C ARG A 370 33.09 -6.40 7.24
N VAL A 371 33.38 -5.75 6.12
CA VAL A 371 32.55 -4.73 5.47
C VAL A 371 31.17 -5.31 5.14
N TYR A 372 31.14 -6.46 4.49
CA TYR A 372 29.91 -7.16 4.16
C TYR A 372 29.07 -7.48 5.40
N GLY A 373 29.69 -8.04 6.45
CA GLY A 373 29.01 -8.31 7.72
C GLY A 373 28.44 -7.06 8.37
N ALA A 374 29.21 -5.96 8.42
CA ALA A 374 28.76 -4.69 8.98
C ALA A 374 27.59 -4.07 8.18
N LEU A 375 27.64 -4.18 6.85
CA LEU A 375 26.58 -3.71 5.96
C LEU A 375 25.28 -4.47 6.21
N MET A 376 25.34 -5.81 6.21
CA MET A 376 24.17 -6.66 6.44
C MET A 376 23.56 -6.44 7.83
N TRP A 377 24.39 -6.30 8.86
CA TRP A 377 23.94 -5.96 10.21
C TRP A 377 23.21 -4.62 10.25
N SER A 378 23.75 -3.61 9.58
CA SER A 378 23.17 -2.26 9.56
C SER A 378 21.88 -2.22 8.74
N LEU A 379 21.85 -2.86 7.57
CA LEU A 379 20.65 -2.94 6.73
C LEU A 379 19.52 -3.72 7.40
N GLY A 380 19.83 -4.84 8.07
CA GLY A 380 18.85 -5.62 8.83
C GLY A 380 18.12 -4.79 9.89
N LYS A 381 18.83 -3.89 10.57
CA LYS A 381 18.23 -2.96 11.54
C LYS A 381 17.32 -1.90 10.92
N VAL A 382 17.63 -1.44 9.70
CA VAL A 382 16.93 -0.31 9.06
C VAL A 382 15.71 -0.80 8.28
N LEU A 383 15.88 -1.82 7.44
CA LEU A 383 14.81 -2.39 6.61
C LEU A 383 13.75 -3.09 7.45
N ASN A 384 14.15 -3.74 8.55
CA ASN A 384 13.23 -4.45 9.46
C ASN A 384 12.35 -5.48 8.73
N THR A 385 12.91 -6.13 7.71
CA THR A 385 12.29 -7.22 6.95
C THR A 385 12.88 -8.56 7.39
N PRO A 386 12.08 -9.64 7.47
CA PRO A 386 12.61 -10.98 7.71
C PRO A 386 13.40 -11.52 6.51
N GLU A 387 13.14 -10.98 5.31
CA GLU A 387 13.82 -11.36 4.08
C GLU A 387 15.20 -10.69 3.98
N VAL A 388 16.20 -11.51 3.65
CA VAL A 388 17.58 -11.05 3.47
C VAL A 388 17.73 -10.44 2.08
N VAL A 389 18.09 -9.16 2.03
CA VAL A 389 18.33 -8.47 0.76
C VAL A 389 19.55 -9.04 0.06
N ARG A 390 19.42 -9.29 -1.24
CA ARG A 390 20.53 -9.74 -2.08
C ARG A 390 21.54 -8.61 -2.28
N VAL A 391 22.81 -8.90 -1.97
CA VAL A 391 23.94 -8.00 -2.19
C VAL A 391 24.76 -8.49 -3.39
N TYR A 392 25.05 -7.59 -4.31
CA TYR A 392 25.97 -7.78 -5.43
C TYR A 392 27.29 -7.11 -5.08
N ILE A 393 28.39 -7.86 -5.18
CA ILE A 393 29.74 -7.38 -4.86
C ILE A 393 30.47 -7.20 -6.19
N GLY A 394 31.04 -6.02 -6.43
CA GLY A 394 31.71 -5.72 -7.70
C GLY A 394 32.54 -4.43 -7.70
#